data_AF-A0A7X1GR46-F1
#
_entry.id   AF-A0A7X1GR46-F1
#
_cell.length_a   1.000
_cell.length_b   1.000
_cell.length_c   1.000
_cell.angle_alpha   90.00
_cell.angle_beta   90.00
_cell.angle_gamma   90.00
#
_symmetry.space_group_name_H-M   'P 1'
#
loop_
_entity.id
_entity.type
_entity.pdbx_description
1 polymer ?
#
loop_
_entity_poly.entity_id
_entity_poly.type
_entity_poly.pdbx_seq_one_letter_code
_entity_poly.pdbx_strand_id
1 'polypeptide(L)'
;MKKLIALLAVFLFPALAFGWSSIEPYNTHNEVTLLALTAMPKDNASRVRTLPAANRILHFDQVHIKNGKLTGTSPDVGTNSTYSEHYFSPFLGWGEAPNSVAKNFEVLLSSDPKSDTAAKAAAYAAHFLADMHVPYHVYGMPAEWAYDGVSKGESRLKLEISGPLFLYGGTPPAKFGDDNDFSGALYNFVKHNKRGSDVDWFDAWYWNGVGKEEPLVPQDPLTATSSHGWWEFYFQSQLDTQKLKKVWNQLIEHSKYDPAWTNTRVPEEADYRKHASEQIKQFTKDCASETSKGVKTYYNDSYYSMTRAARAVMTMFRASQTTIQIQKRENNDRLQYVITNLNPEESFWDPIVRVYADGSMVSEKTYDDIAAQDNLVIDSDIAESKKVVVEVSGMYMDTPDLCYNRIEFAYAKQQQAQEEPEHTCPIPPGAEEKWERGLYGSEAVHYYVLPDRRVKWMKGATIQVGPYKSYFKKGGQIQVDACYDKDGKMHGWRTVYDRKGNIRGQALIEHGKTVFVKYENGKLVNKQVK
;
A
#
# COMPACT_ATOMS: atom_id res chain seq x y z
N MET A 1 52.30 -1.35 7.95
CA MET A 1 51.62 -1.28 9.26
C MET A 1 50.18 -0.77 9.20
N LYS A 2 49.88 0.44 8.69
CA LYS A 2 48.49 0.96 8.67
C LYS A 2 47.48 0.09 7.89
N LYS A 3 47.89 -0.56 6.79
CA LYS A 3 47.06 -1.53 6.03
C LYS A 3 46.87 -2.88 6.73
N LEU A 4 47.79 -3.26 7.63
CA LEU A 4 47.71 -4.52 8.40
C LEU A 4 46.79 -4.36 9.63
N ILE A 5 46.75 -3.15 10.21
CA ILE A 5 45.83 -2.80 11.30
C ILE A 5 44.39 -2.68 10.79
N ALA A 6 44.17 -2.18 9.57
CA ALA A 6 42.85 -2.17 8.94
C ALA A 6 42.33 -3.59 8.64
N LEU A 7 43.20 -4.51 8.21
CA LEU A 7 42.83 -5.91 7.99
C LEU A 7 42.55 -6.64 9.32
N LEU A 8 43.36 -6.42 10.36
CA LEU A 8 43.11 -6.98 11.70
C LEU A 8 41.85 -6.39 12.35
N ALA A 9 41.51 -5.12 12.11
CA ALA A 9 40.28 -4.52 12.61
C ALA A 9 39.03 -5.13 11.96
N VAL A 10 39.10 -5.57 10.70
CA VAL A 10 38.01 -6.31 10.04
C VAL A 10 37.84 -7.73 10.64
N PHE A 11 38.91 -8.35 11.14
CA PHE A 11 38.83 -9.64 11.85
C PHE A 11 38.48 -9.50 13.34
N LEU A 12 38.77 -8.36 13.97
CA LEU A 12 38.51 -8.11 15.39
C LEU A 12 37.17 -7.42 15.66
N PHE A 13 36.51 -6.93 14.60
CA PHE A 13 35.18 -6.34 14.67
C PHE A 13 34.32 -6.89 13.53
N PRO A 14 33.45 -7.89 13.79
CA PRO A 14 32.23 -8.08 13.01
C PRO A 14 31.26 -6.92 13.32
N ALA A 15 31.76 -5.69 13.18
CA ALA A 15 30.90 -4.52 13.13
C ALA A 15 30.18 -4.64 11.80
N LEU A 16 28.88 -4.87 11.89
CA LEU A 16 27.89 -4.91 10.83
C LEU A 16 27.58 -6.30 10.23
N ALA A 17 27.36 -7.31 11.08
CA ALA A 17 26.73 -8.55 10.65
C ALA A 17 25.20 -8.38 10.53
N PHE A 18 24.73 -7.86 9.37
CA PHE A 18 23.36 -7.39 9.16
C PHE A 18 22.90 -7.58 7.70
N GLY A 19 22.91 -8.81 7.20
CA GLY A 19 22.75 -9.07 5.76
C GLY A 19 21.43 -9.71 5.33
N TRP A 20 20.55 -10.07 6.26
CA TRP A 20 19.10 -10.10 6.03
C TRP A 20 18.40 -9.01 6.83
N SER A 21 19.16 -7.99 7.24
CA SER A 21 18.66 -6.98 8.15
C SER A 21 17.97 -5.84 7.41
N SER A 22 17.12 -5.11 8.12
CA SER A 22 16.63 -3.80 7.69
C SER A 22 17.58 -2.62 8.02
N ILE A 23 18.85 -2.89 8.37
CA ILE A 23 19.85 -1.89 8.81
C ILE A 23 20.57 -1.19 7.65
N GLU A 24 20.61 0.14 7.66
CA GLU A 24 21.42 0.91 6.71
C GLU A 24 22.94 0.68 6.89
N PRO A 25 23.73 0.57 5.80
CA PRO A 25 23.33 0.71 4.39
C PRO A 25 22.87 -0.59 3.70
N TYR A 26 22.88 -1.72 4.40
CA TYR A 26 22.58 -3.04 3.83
C TYR A 26 21.18 -3.50 4.27
N ASN A 27 20.16 -3.03 3.56
CA ASN A 27 18.77 -3.34 3.88
C ASN A 27 18.19 -4.35 2.89
N THR A 28 18.29 -5.63 3.22
CA THR A 28 17.93 -6.75 2.35
C THR A 28 16.42 -6.85 2.15
N HIS A 29 15.63 -6.56 3.19
CA HIS A 29 14.16 -6.52 3.06
C HIS A 29 13.69 -5.43 2.11
N ASN A 30 14.32 -4.25 2.13
CA ASN A 30 14.03 -3.19 1.16
C ASN A 30 14.45 -3.58 -0.25
N GLU A 31 15.55 -4.30 -0.46
CA GLU A 31 15.93 -4.81 -1.78
C GLU A 31 14.91 -5.85 -2.29
N VAL A 32 14.49 -6.79 -1.44
CA VAL A 32 13.42 -7.76 -1.76
C VAL A 32 12.12 -7.05 -2.14
N THR A 33 11.69 -6.09 -1.32
CA THR A 33 10.48 -5.29 -1.55
C THR A 33 10.59 -4.43 -2.80
N LEU A 34 11.76 -3.86 -3.07
CA LEU A 34 12.01 -3.04 -4.27
C LEU A 34 12.01 -3.89 -5.54
N LEU A 35 12.59 -5.09 -5.53
CA LEU A 35 12.50 -6.03 -6.66
C LEU A 35 11.03 -6.36 -6.98
N ALA A 36 10.22 -6.67 -5.96
CA ALA A 36 8.80 -6.91 -6.13
C ALA A 36 8.07 -5.69 -6.70
N LEU A 37 8.24 -4.51 -6.09
CA LEU A 37 7.57 -3.28 -6.50
C LEU A 37 8.00 -2.78 -7.89
N THR A 38 9.23 -3.04 -8.31
CA THR A 38 9.71 -2.63 -9.65
C THR A 38 9.20 -3.54 -10.78
N ALA A 39 8.84 -4.79 -10.47
CA ALA A 39 8.19 -5.70 -11.42
C ALA A 39 6.71 -5.38 -11.60
N MET A 40 6.03 -4.86 -10.57
CA MET A 40 4.58 -4.63 -10.56
C MET A 40 4.05 -3.65 -11.62
N PRO A 41 4.74 -2.55 -11.99
CA PRO A 41 4.31 -1.70 -13.11
C PRO A 41 4.44 -2.36 -14.49
N LYS A 42 5.27 -3.40 -14.62
CA LYS A 42 5.43 -4.18 -15.86
C LYS A 42 4.44 -5.33 -15.97
N ASP A 43 3.74 -5.63 -14.89
CA ASP A 43 2.63 -6.55 -14.86
C ASP A 43 1.42 -5.82 -15.48
N ASN A 44 1.05 -6.25 -16.68
CA ASN A 44 0.18 -5.54 -17.64
C ASN A 44 -1.25 -5.28 -17.14
N ALA A 45 -1.60 -5.78 -15.96
CA ALA A 45 -2.91 -5.61 -15.41
C ALA A 45 -3.21 -4.16 -14.99
N SER A 46 -4.29 -3.62 -15.54
CA SER A 46 -4.83 -2.34 -15.10
C SER A 46 -5.55 -2.52 -13.76
N ARG A 47 -5.04 -1.87 -12.71
CA ARG A 47 -5.46 -2.13 -11.32
C ARG A 47 -6.44 -1.07 -10.84
N VAL A 48 -7.53 -1.50 -10.20
CA VAL A 48 -8.56 -0.62 -9.63
C VAL A 48 -8.14 -0.11 -8.26
N ARG A 49 -7.53 -0.99 -7.46
CA ARG A 49 -6.90 -0.64 -6.19
C ARG A 49 -5.40 -0.54 -6.38
N THR A 50 -4.81 0.60 -6.02
CA THR A 50 -3.36 0.79 -6.02
C THR A 50 -2.76 0.46 -4.67
N LEU A 51 -1.52 -0.05 -4.66
CA LEU A 51 -0.71 -0.11 -3.45
C LEU A 51 -0.35 1.29 -2.93
N PRO A 52 0.07 1.40 -1.66
CA PRO A 52 0.78 2.58 -1.18
C PRO A 52 2.01 2.87 -2.06
N ALA A 53 2.43 4.14 -2.08
CA ALA A 53 3.62 4.54 -2.84
C ALA A 53 4.86 3.79 -2.36
N ALA A 54 5.68 3.29 -3.29
CA ALA A 54 6.84 2.46 -2.99
C ALA A 54 7.78 3.08 -1.93
N ASN A 55 8.10 4.36 -2.07
CA ASN A 55 8.96 5.07 -1.11
C ASN A 55 8.39 5.11 0.32
N ARG A 56 7.06 5.06 0.48
CA ARG A 56 6.41 5.02 1.79
C ARG A 56 6.44 3.62 2.38
N ILE A 57 6.26 2.59 1.56
CA ILE A 57 6.40 1.19 1.99
C ILE A 57 7.83 0.99 2.52
N LEU A 58 8.84 1.31 1.70
CA LEU A 58 10.25 1.15 2.05
C LEU A 58 10.66 1.97 3.29
N HIS A 59 10.00 3.11 3.55
CA HIS A 59 10.25 3.91 4.75
C HIS A 59 9.84 3.19 6.04
N PHE A 60 8.85 2.29 6.01
CA PHE A 60 8.40 1.56 7.20
C PHE A 60 9.21 0.29 7.48
N ASP A 61 10.26 0.03 6.71
CA ASP A 61 11.20 -1.06 6.96
C ASP A 61 12.65 -0.57 7.06
N GLN A 62 12.86 0.51 7.80
CA GLN A 62 14.18 1.11 8.03
C GLN A 62 14.63 0.90 9.47
N VAL A 63 15.87 0.42 9.62
CA VAL A 63 16.59 0.36 10.89
C VAL A 63 17.86 1.19 10.79
N HIS A 64 18.13 1.94 11.84
CA HIS A 64 19.36 2.71 12.03
C HIS A 64 19.98 2.37 13.39
N ILE A 65 21.30 2.28 13.41
CA ILE A 65 22.06 2.13 14.66
C ILE A 65 22.41 3.52 15.19
N LYS A 66 21.80 3.92 16.30
CA LYS A 66 22.08 5.20 16.98
C LYS A 66 22.49 4.94 18.42
N ASN A 67 23.67 5.41 18.81
CA ASN A 67 24.25 5.16 20.14
C ASN A 67 24.26 3.66 20.50
N GLY A 68 24.51 2.82 19.50
CA GLY A 68 24.51 1.37 19.59
C GLY A 68 23.16 0.72 19.93
N LYS A 69 22.04 1.44 19.77
CA LYS A 69 20.68 0.88 19.79
C LYS A 69 20.10 0.86 18.39
N LEU A 70 19.31 -0.17 18.07
CA LEU A 70 18.45 -0.16 16.89
C LEU A 70 17.32 0.85 17.11
N THR A 71 17.10 1.68 16.10
CA THR A 71 16.05 2.70 16.05
C THR A 71 15.47 2.69 14.65
N GLY A 72 14.22 3.13 14.49
CA GLY A 72 13.60 3.18 13.17
C GLY A 72 12.16 2.70 13.20
N THR A 73 11.66 2.43 12.01
CA THR A 73 10.25 2.11 11.73
C THR A 73 10.02 0.64 11.42
N SER A 74 11.09 -0.10 11.13
CA SER A 74 11.06 -1.53 10.82
C SER A 74 10.55 -2.39 11.97
N PRO A 75 9.91 -3.54 11.69
CA PRO A 75 9.56 -4.53 12.71
C PRO A 75 10.78 -5.09 13.47
N ASP A 76 11.99 -5.10 12.87
CA ASP A 76 13.24 -5.54 13.52
C ASP A 76 13.63 -4.70 14.75
N VAL A 77 13.09 -3.49 14.86
CA VAL A 77 13.29 -2.68 16.07
C VAL A 77 12.36 -3.24 17.14
N GLY A 78 12.91 -3.92 18.15
CA GLY A 78 12.14 -4.71 19.15
C GLY A 78 11.03 -3.99 19.95
N THR A 79 10.80 -2.69 19.76
CA THR A 79 9.59 -2.00 20.24
C THR A 79 8.42 -2.06 19.26
N ASN A 80 8.62 -2.54 18.04
CA ASN A 80 7.68 -2.47 16.93
C ASN A 80 7.02 -3.83 16.62
N SER A 81 7.68 -4.93 16.97
CA SER A 81 7.19 -6.31 16.85
C SER A 81 7.85 -7.20 17.92
N THR A 82 7.29 -8.40 18.16
CA THR A 82 7.93 -9.42 19.02
C THR A 82 8.83 -10.34 18.20
N TYR A 83 9.72 -11.08 18.87
CA TYR A 83 10.64 -11.98 18.17
C TYR A 83 9.88 -13.06 17.39
N SER A 84 8.87 -13.69 17.98
CA SER A 84 8.11 -14.75 17.32
C SER A 84 7.40 -14.32 16.04
N GLU A 85 7.17 -13.01 15.82
CA GLU A 85 6.61 -12.48 14.57
C GLU A 85 7.55 -12.64 13.37
N HIS A 86 8.84 -12.90 13.60
CA HIS A 86 9.85 -13.14 12.55
C HIS A 86 10.08 -14.63 12.25
N TYR A 87 9.49 -15.54 13.03
CA TYR A 87 9.77 -16.97 12.94
C TYR A 87 8.51 -17.80 12.69
N PHE A 88 8.70 -18.93 12.02
CA PHE A 88 7.72 -20.01 11.97
C PHE A 88 8.37 -21.35 11.69
N SER A 89 8.31 -22.27 12.67
CA SER A 89 8.75 -23.65 12.47
C SER A 89 7.63 -24.49 11.84
N PRO A 90 7.75 -24.92 10.57
CA PRO A 90 6.75 -25.75 9.93
C PRO A 90 6.66 -27.15 10.55
N PHE A 91 7.73 -27.62 11.22
CA PHE A 91 7.73 -28.89 11.93
C PHE A 91 6.89 -28.87 13.19
N LEU A 92 6.97 -27.78 13.95
CA LEU A 92 6.19 -27.62 15.17
C LEU A 92 4.78 -27.10 14.87
N GLY A 93 4.63 -26.28 13.82
CA GLY A 93 3.45 -25.48 13.57
C GLY A 93 3.35 -24.26 14.50
N TRP A 94 4.49 -23.77 15.00
CA TRP A 94 4.59 -22.65 15.96
C TRP A 94 5.40 -21.49 15.37
N GLY A 95 5.19 -20.29 15.94
CA GLY A 95 5.75 -19.02 15.47
C GLY A 95 4.66 -18.14 14.87
N GLU A 96 4.79 -16.83 15.02
CA GLU A 96 3.72 -15.89 14.73
C GLU A 96 3.83 -15.23 13.35
N ALA A 97 4.92 -15.44 12.60
CA ALA A 97 5.11 -14.82 11.29
C ALA A 97 3.90 -14.96 10.34
N PRO A 98 3.29 -16.15 10.14
CA PRO A 98 2.07 -16.27 9.33
C PRO A 98 0.90 -15.44 9.84
N ASN A 99 0.70 -15.34 11.16
CA ASN A 99 -0.36 -14.54 11.76
C ASN A 99 -0.07 -13.04 11.59
N SER A 100 1.18 -12.62 11.72
CA SER A 100 1.61 -11.23 11.53
C SER A 100 1.51 -10.79 10.08
N VAL A 101 1.85 -11.65 9.11
CA VAL A 101 1.58 -11.38 7.68
C VAL A 101 0.08 -11.23 7.45
N ALA A 102 -0.74 -12.17 7.94
CA ALA A 102 -2.19 -12.14 7.77
C ALA A 102 -2.83 -10.86 8.34
N LYS A 103 -2.48 -10.51 9.58
CA LYS A 103 -2.93 -9.30 10.27
C LYS A 103 -2.59 -8.05 9.47
N ASN A 104 -1.34 -7.90 9.04
CA ASN A 104 -0.92 -6.73 8.28
C ASN A 104 -1.54 -6.71 6.88
N PHE A 105 -1.75 -7.86 6.25
CA PHE A 105 -2.45 -7.96 4.97
C PHE A 105 -3.92 -7.52 5.09
N GLU A 106 -4.63 -7.93 6.14
CA GLU A 106 -6.00 -7.47 6.41
C GLU A 106 -6.07 -5.95 6.63
N VAL A 107 -5.10 -5.39 7.36
CA VAL A 107 -4.98 -3.94 7.55
C VAL A 107 -4.70 -3.22 6.24
N LEU A 108 -3.82 -3.77 5.39
CA LEU A 108 -3.57 -3.25 4.05
C LEU A 108 -4.84 -3.22 3.20
N LEU A 109 -5.65 -4.29 3.25
CA LEU A 109 -6.94 -4.39 2.56
C LEU A 109 -8.01 -3.47 3.13
N SER A 110 -7.93 -3.09 4.40
CA SER A 110 -8.93 -2.25 5.07
C SER A 110 -8.62 -0.75 5.02
N SER A 111 -7.36 -0.39 4.80
CA SER A 111 -6.89 0.98 4.91
C SER A 111 -6.94 1.74 3.57
N ASP A 112 -7.07 3.06 3.63
CA ASP A 112 -6.84 3.93 2.46
C ASP A 112 -5.40 3.71 1.96
N PRO A 113 -5.18 3.35 0.68
CA PRO A 113 -3.84 3.19 0.11
C PRO A 113 -2.92 4.40 0.27
N LYS A 114 -3.47 5.60 0.50
CA LYS A 114 -2.71 6.83 0.78
C LYS A 114 -2.41 7.04 2.27
N SER A 115 -2.84 6.16 3.17
CA SER A 115 -2.55 6.27 4.60
C SER A 115 -1.18 5.68 4.95
N ASP A 116 -0.58 6.18 6.04
CA ASP A 116 0.64 5.57 6.61
C ASP A 116 0.34 4.18 7.17
N THR A 117 -0.89 3.96 7.66
CA THR A 117 -1.37 2.64 8.11
C THR A 117 -1.25 1.61 6.99
N ALA A 118 -1.71 1.92 5.78
CA ALA A 118 -1.59 1.02 4.63
C ALA A 118 -0.12 0.78 4.24
N ALA A 119 0.70 1.84 4.24
CA ALA A 119 2.12 1.72 3.89
C ALA A 119 2.90 0.87 4.91
N LYS A 120 2.67 1.09 6.21
CA LYS A 120 3.25 0.29 7.30
C LYS A 120 2.81 -1.16 7.21
N ALA A 121 1.51 -1.40 7.00
CA ALA A 121 0.97 -2.74 6.87
C ALA A 121 1.56 -3.49 5.67
N ALA A 122 1.70 -2.83 4.51
CA ALA A 122 2.38 -3.41 3.36
C ALA A 122 3.85 -3.77 3.65
N ALA A 123 4.57 -2.88 4.34
CA ALA A 123 5.98 -3.10 4.69
C ALA A 123 6.15 -4.26 5.67
N TYR A 124 5.35 -4.30 6.75
CA TYR A 124 5.45 -5.33 7.78
C TYR A 124 5.04 -6.69 7.23
N ALA A 125 3.97 -6.77 6.41
CA ALA A 125 3.59 -8.02 5.76
C ALA A 125 4.68 -8.51 4.81
N ALA A 126 5.33 -7.62 4.04
CA ALA A 126 6.42 -7.99 3.14
C ALA A 126 7.65 -8.48 3.92
N HIS A 127 7.97 -7.82 5.04
CA HIS A 127 9.09 -8.17 5.91
C HIS A 127 8.93 -9.59 6.47
N PHE A 128 7.86 -9.86 7.22
CA PHE A 128 7.63 -11.16 7.84
C PHE A 128 7.43 -12.29 6.82
N LEU A 129 6.92 -11.99 5.61
CA LEU A 129 6.84 -12.97 4.53
C LEU A 129 8.23 -13.28 3.94
N ALA A 130 9.08 -12.26 3.79
CA ALA A 130 10.46 -12.45 3.33
C ALA A 130 11.28 -13.27 4.34
N ASP A 131 11.03 -13.10 5.64
CA ASP A 131 11.65 -13.90 6.71
C ASP A 131 11.43 -15.41 6.52
N MET A 132 10.29 -15.84 5.96
CA MET A 132 10.04 -17.27 5.71
C MET A 132 10.96 -17.89 4.64
N HIS A 133 11.79 -17.07 3.99
CA HIS A 133 12.81 -17.48 3.03
C HIS A 133 14.23 -17.46 3.63
N VAL A 134 14.35 -17.12 4.92
CA VAL A 134 15.58 -17.19 5.70
C VAL A 134 15.70 -18.57 6.35
N PRO A 135 16.78 -19.33 6.08
CA PRO A 135 16.99 -20.66 6.65
C PRO A 135 16.86 -20.73 8.18
N TYR A 136 17.24 -19.67 8.90
CA TYR A 136 17.20 -19.60 10.36
C TYR A 136 15.80 -19.34 10.91
N HIS A 137 14.98 -18.55 10.20
CA HIS A 137 13.66 -18.13 10.66
C HIS A 137 12.60 -19.24 10.58
N VAL A 138 12.94 -20.37 9.95
CA VAL A 138 12.06 -21.55 9.86
C VAL A 138 12.36 -22.62 10.92
N TYR A 139 13.15 -22.27 11.94
CA TYR A 139 13.49 -23.11 13.09
C TYR A 139 13.36 -22.32 14.41
N GLY A 140 13.55 -23.03 15.52
CA GLY A 140 13.42 -22.50 16.87
C GLY A 140 12.20 -23.03 17.61
N MET A 141 11.94 -22.45 18.77
CA MET A 141 10.83 -22.82 19.65
C MET A 141 10.38 -21.65 20.52
N PRO A 142 9.20 -21.72 21.15
CA PRO A 142 8.80 -20.74 22.16
C PRO A 142 9.84 -20.62 23.28
N ALA A 143 10.07 -19.38 23.74
CA ALA A 143 11.03 -19.08 24.81
C ALA A 143 10.81 -19.92 26.08
N GLU A 144 9.55 -20.16 26.45
CA GLU A 144 9.17 -20.96 27.61
C GLU A 144 9.72 -22.39 27.55
N TRP A 145 9.79 -22.99 26.35
CA TRP A 145 10.36 -24.33 26.18
C TRP A 145 11.87 -24.33 26.37
N ALA A 146 12.55 -23.25 25.98
CA ALA A 146 13.98 -23.09 26.23
C ALA A 146 14.28 -22.96 27.73
N TYR A 147 13.50 -22.17 28.48
CA TYR A 147 13.63 -22.08 29.94
C TYR A 147 13.40 -23.43 30.63
N ASP A 148 12.34 -24.14 30.25
CA ASP A 148 12.02 -25.44 30.80
C ASP A 148 13.11 -26.48 30.48
N GLY A 149 13.64 -26.46 29.25
CA GLY A 149 14.75 -27.31 28.83
C GLY A 149 16.00 -27.11 29.67
N VAL A 150 16.41 -25.85 29.92
CA VAL A 150 17.52 -25.52 30.83
C VAL A 150 17.27 -26.05 32.25
N SER A 151 16.06 -25.88 32.77
CA SER A 151 15.73 -26.33 34.14
C SER A 151 15.80 -27.85 34.32
N LYS A 152 15.57 -28.61 33.24
CA LYS A 152 15.63 -30.08 33.20
C LYS A 152 17.00 -30.62 32.81
N GLY A 153 17.96 -29.76 32.46
CA GLY A 153 19.24 -30.16 31.90
C GLY A 153 19.14 -30.74 30.48
N GLU A 154 18.06 -30.43 29.76
CA GLU A 154 17.85 -30.83 28.37
C GLU A 154 18.52 -29.84 27.44
N SER A 155 19.81 -30.06 27.14
CA SER A 155 20.58 -29.20 26.24
C SER A 155 20.65 -29.69 24.80
N ARG A 156 20.25 -30.93 24.56
CA ARG A 156 20.27 -31.55 23.24
C ARG A 156 18.95 -31.29 22.54
N LEU A 157 18.99 -30.43 21.52
CA LEU A 157 17.79 -30.10 20.74
C LEU A 157 17.65 -31.07 19.58
N LYS A 158 16.41 -31.39 19.21
CA LYS A 158 16.15 -32.17 18.01
C LYS A 158 16.31 -31.29 16.77
N LEU A 159 16.63 -31.90 15.62
CA LEU A 159 16.82 -31.19 14.35
C LEU A 159 15.54 -30.48 13.87
N GLU A 160 14.36 -30.90 14.30
CA GLU A 160 13.10 -30.20 14.02
C GLU A 160 13.01 -28.83 14.72
N ILE A 161 13.76 -28.66 15.83
CA ILE A 161 13.85 -27.41 16.60
C ILE A 161 15.07 -26.62 16.17
N SER A 162 16.25 -27.26 16.10
CA SER A 162 17.49 -26.56 15.78
C SER A 162 17.73 -26.42 14.29
N GLY A 163 17.08 -27.18 13.43
CA GLY A 163 17.50 -27.31 12.03
C GLY A 163 18.82 -28.07 11.87
N PRO A 164 19.30 -28.21 10.62
CA PRO A 164 20.49 -29.00 10.31
C PRO A 164 21.78 -28.33 10.78
N LEU A 165 22.75 -29.14 11.19
CA LEU A 165 24.01 -28.68 11.77
C LEU A 165 24.85 -27.76 10.87
N PHE A 166 24.68 -27.78 9.55
CA PHE A 166 25.42 -26.85 8.68
C PHE A 166 24.95 -25.40 8.79
N LEU A 167 23.80 -25.14 9.43
CA LEU A 167 23.40 -23.78 9.82
C LEU A 167 24.35 -23.22 10.89
N TYR A 168 25.14 -24.07 11.51
CA TYR A 168 26.31 -23.66 12.26
C TYR A 168 27.40 -23.15 11.30
N GLY A 169 27.68 -21.85 11.34
CA GLY A 169 28.71 -21.23 10.50
C GLY A 169 30.11 -21.45 11.07
N GLY A 170 31.01 -22.09 10.31
CA GLY A 170 32.43 -22.24 10.67
C GLY A 170 32.73 -23.39 11.64
N THR A 171 33.90 -23.34 12.31
CA THR A 171 34.35 -24.37 13.27
C THR A 171 33.87 -24.03 14.69
N PRO A 172 32.96 -24.81 15.32
CA PRO A 172 32.36 -24.41 16.59
C PRO A 172 33.31 -24.31 17.78
N PRO A 173 33.09 -23.37 18.72
CA PRO A 173 33.35 -23.67 20.12
C PRO A 173 32.47 -24.85 20.57
N ALA A 174 33.02 -25.75 21.38
CA ALA A 174 32.26 -26.90 21.89
C ALA A 174 30.97 -26.46 22.60
N LYS A 175 29.87 -27.23 22.45
CA LYS A 175 28.54 -27.01 23.09
C LYS A 175 27.69 -25.84 22.57
N PHE A 176 27.99 -25.38 21.35
CA PHE A 176 27.24 -24.34 20.64
C PHE A 176 26.45 -24.91 19.44
N GLY A 177 26.19 -26.22 19.44
CA GLY A 177 25.54 -26.98 18.36
C GLY A 177 26.26 -28.28 18.00
N ASP A 178 27.47 -28.53 18.50
CA ASP A 178 28.21 -29.79 18.28
C ASP A 178 27.44 -30.99 18.87
N ASP A 179 27.31 -32.09 18.13
CA ASP A 179 26.44 -33.24 18.45
C ASP A 179 25.00 -32.86 18.86
N ASN A 180 24.48 -31.73 18.33
CA ASN A 180 23.20 -31.11 18.72
C ASN A 180 23.13 -30.65 20.19
N ASP A 181 24.27 -30.49 20.89
CA ASP A 181 24.32 -29.89 22.23
C ASP A 181 24.36 -28.35 22.13
N PHE A 182 23.26 -27.74 22.53
CA PHE A 182 23.05 -26.29 22.56
C PHE A 182 23.07 -25.72 23.98
N SER A 183 23.71 -26.40 24.93
CA SER A 183 23.80 -25.93 26.33
C SER A 183 24.38 -24.51 26.44
N GLY A 184 25.36 -24.15 25.61
CA GLY A 184 25.91 -22.80 25.56
C GLY A 184 24.90 -21.75 25.07
N ALA A 185 24.20 -22.04 23.97
CA ALA A 185 23.19 -21.14 23.40
C ALA A 185 22.00 -20.96 24.34
N LEU A 186 21.51 -22.05 24.94
CA LEU A 186 20.43 -22.03 25.92
C LEU A 186 20.83 -21.25 27.19
N TYR A 187 22.05 -21.45 27.68
CA TYR A 187 22.55 -20.68 28.82
C TYR A 187 22.63 -19.19 28.50
N ASN A 188 23.15 -18.83 27.33
CA ASN A 188 23.20 -17.43 26.89
C ASN A 188 21.80 -16.83 26.80
N PHE A 189 20.84 -17.53 26.20
CA PHE A 189 19.46 -17.07 26.12
C PHE A 189 18.86 -16.79 27.50
N VAL A 190 18.93 -17.75 28.42
CA VAL A 190 18.35 -17.63 29.77
C VAL A 190 19.09 -16.60 30.64
N LYS A 191 20.40 -16.43 30.44
CA LYS A 191 21.20 -15.42 31.16
C LYS A 191 20.79 -14.00 30.78
N HIS A 192 20.54 -13.74 29.49
CA HIS A 192 20.30 -12.39 28.98
C HIS A 192 18.82 -12.02 28.89
N ASN A 193 17.92 -13.01 28.88
CA ASN A 193 16.48 -12.79 28.82
C ASN A 193 15.81 -13.34 30.07
N LYS A 194 15.02 -12.50 30.75
CA LYS A 194 14.22 -12.94 31.89
C LYS A 194 12.99 -13.67 31.37
N ARG A 195 12.60 -14.76 32.04
CA ARG A 195 11.34 -15.45 31.75
C ARG A 195 10.18 -14.45 31.78
N GLY A 196 9.35 -14.47 30.73
CA GLY A 196 8.27 -13.49 30.53
C GLY A 196 8.71 -12.10 30.05
N SER A 197 9.93 -11.93 29.52
CA SER A 197 10.31 -10.71 28.78
C SER A 197 9.69 -10.67 27.38
N ASP A 198 9.91 -9.58 26.64
CA ASP A 198 9.42 -9.39 25.27
C ASP A 198 10.10 -10.31 24.22
N VAL A 199 11.03 -11.16 24.66
CA VAL A 199 11.71 -12.16 23.81
C VAL A 199 11.00 -13.50 24.00
N ASP A 200 10.02 -13.73 23.13
CA ASP A 200 9.08 -14.85 23.18
C ASP A 200 9.49 -16.06 22.32
N TRP A 201 10.61 -15.96 21.60
CA TRP A 201 11.13 -17.01 20.73
C TRP A 201 12.61 -17.30 21.00
N PHE A 202 13.00 -18.58 20.89
CA PHE A 202 14.37 -19.04 20.98
C PHE A 202 14.82 -19.62 19.64
N ASP A 203 15.79 -18.95 19.01
CA ASP A 203 16.60 -19.47 17.89
C ASP A 203 17.99 -19.85 18.41
N ALA A 204 18.30 -21.15 18.34
CA ALA A 204 19.56 -21.68 18.84
C ALA A 204 20.79 -21.08 18.13
N TRP A 205 20.66 -20.67 16.87
CA TRP A 205 21.76 -20.10 16.09
C TRP A 205 21.94 -18.60 16.27
N TYR A 206 20.97 -17.92 16.85
CA TYR A 206 21.05 -16.51 17.23
C TYR A 206 21.80 -16.33 18.55
N TRP A 207 21.67 -17.31 19.45
CA TRP A 207 22.26 -17.27 20.80
C TRP A 207 23.62 -17.98 20.91
N ASN A 208 24.18 -18.43 19.78
CA ASN A 208 25.42 -19.19 19.73
C ASN A 208 26.68 -18.36 19.40
N GLY A 209 26.62 -17.03 19.53
CA GLY A 209 27.80 -16.19 19.33
C GLY A 209 28.71 -16.08 20.57
N VAL A 210 29.82 -15.40 20.39
CA VAL A 210 30.87 -15.17 21.39
C VAL A 210 31.12 -13.67 21.57
N GLY A 211 30.79 -13.15 22.75
CA GLY A 211 30.95 -11.75 23.13
C GLY A 211 31.51 -11.62 24.54
N LYS A 212 32.31 -10.58 24.81
CA LYS A 212 32.70 -10.23 26.19
C LYS A 212 31.47 -9.66 26.92
N GLU A 213 31.38 -9.91 28.22
CA GLU A 213 30.29 -9.50 29.12
C GLU A 213 30.04 -7.96 29.19
N GLU A 214 30.81 -7.13 28.49
CA GLU A 214 30.60 -5.69 28.42
C GLU A 214 30.32 -5.21 26.98
N PRO A 215 29.10 -4.70 26.70
CA PRO A 215 28.76 -4.15 25.40
C PRO A 215 29.32 -2.74 25.21
N LEU A 216 30.14 -2.52 24.18
CA LEU A 216 30.35 -1.19 23.59
C LEU A 216 29.19 -0.77 22.66
N VAL A 217 28.26 -1.69 22.39
CA VAL A 217 27.01 -1.50 21.65
C VAL A 217 25.91 -2.17 22.48
N PRO A 218 24.90 -1.48 23.02
CA PRO A 218 23.85 -2.06 23.87
C PRO A 218 22.88 -3.04 23.17
N GLN A 219 23.32 -3.71 22.10
CA GLN A 219 22.77 -4.99 21.67
C GLN A 219 23.86 -6.04 21.78
N ASP A 220 23.49 -7.17 22.37
CA ASP A 220 24.38 -8.20 22.88
C ASP A 220 25.48 -8.56 21.86
N PRO A 221 26.79 -8.40 22.16
CA PRO A 221 27.87 -8.81 21.26
C PRO A 221 27.80 -10.29 20.85
N LEU A 222 27.00 -11.09 21.57
CA LEU A 222 26.62 -12.46 21.21
C LEU A 222 25.85 -12.54 19.90
N THR A 223 25.01 -11.56 19.57
CA THR A 223 24.13 -11.63 18.40
C THR A 223 24.87 -11.41 17.09
N ALA A 224 25.75 -10.41 17.04
CA ALA A 224 26.52 -10.06 15.84
C ALA A 224 27.60 -11.11 15.49
N THR A 225 27.98 -11.95 16.45
CA THR A 225 28.94 -13.05 16.28
C THR A 225 28.26 -14.42 16.18
N SER A 226 26.94 -14.45 16.22
CA SER A 226 26.14 -15.67 16.10
C SER A 226 26.25 -16.26 14.69
N SER A 227 25.97 -17.55 14.55
CA SER A 227 25.93 -18.22 13.24
C SER A 227 24.90 -17.58 12.32
N HIS A 228 23.75 -17.21 12.88
CA HIS A 228 22.70 -16.50 12.15
C HIS A 228 23.23 -15.15 11.63
N GLY A 229 23.71 -14.27 12.51
CA GLY A 229 24.23 -12.95 12.10
C GLY A 229 25.41 -13.05 11.13
N TRP A 230 26.31 -14.02 11.34
CA TRP A 230 27.43 -14.25 10.43
C TRP A 230 26.99 -14.73 9.05
N TRP A 231 26.02 -15.66 8.98
CA TRP A 231 25.47 -16.10 7.71
C TRP A 231 24.88 -14.91 6.96
N GLU A 232 24.09 -14.08 7.63
CA GLU A 232 23.55 -12.89 7.00
C GLU A 232 24.66 -11.99 6.44
N PHE A 233 25.68 -11.67 7.24
CA PHE A 233 26.82 -10.89 6.79
C PHE A 233 27.47 -11.48 5.53
N TYR A 234 27.78 -12.77 5.58
CA TYR A 234 28.40 -13.48 4.48
C TYR A 234 27.49 -13.47 3.25
N PHE A 235 26.21 -13.77 3.43
CA PHE A 235 25.18 -13.77 2.40
C PHE A 235 25.15 -12.43 1.65
N GLN A 236 25.11 -11.32 2.38
CA GLN A 236 25.10 -9.99 1.79
C GLN A 236 26.40 -9.65 1.07
N SER A 237 27.55 -10.07 1.62
CA SER A 237 28.87 -9.81 1.01
C SER A 237 29.03 -10.45 -0.38
N GLN A 238 28.25 -11.48 -0.68
CA GLN A 238 28.26 -12.16 -1.97
C GLN A 238 27.30 -11.53 -3.01
N LEU A 239 26.45 -10.59 -2.60
CA LEU A 239 25.42 -10.04 -3.49
C LEU A 239 25.95 -8.97 -4.42
N ASP A 240 26.06 -9.32 -5.69
CA ASP A 240 26.09 -8.37 -6.80
C ASP A 240 24.65 -8.00 -7.24
N THR A 241 24.25 -6.74 -7.06
CA THR A 241 22.92 -6.23 -7.41
C THR A 241 22.57 -6.37 -8.89
N GLN A 242 23.54 -6.27 -9.81
CA GLN A 242 23.29 -6.44 -11.25
C GLN A 242 23.03 -7.91 -11.58
N LYS A 243 23.82 -8.81 -10.99
CA LYS A 243 23.56 -10.25 -11.10
C LYS A 243 22.20 -10.61 -10.49
N LEU A 244 21.83 -10.02 -9.35
CA LEU A 244 20.54 -10.23 -8.72
C LEU A 244 19.39 -9.82 -9.63
N LYS A 245 19.44 -8.61 -10.22
CA LYS A 245 18.46 -8.14 -11.20
C LYS A 245 18.36 -9.05 -12.42
N LYS A 246 19.48 -9.59 -12.90
CA LYS A 246 19.49 -10.55 -14.02
C LYS A 246 18.78 -11.84 -13.66
N VAL A 247 19.11 -12.46 -12.52
CA VAL A 247 18.47 -13.70 -12.04
C VAL A 247 16.98 -13.47 -11.79
N TRP A 248 16.63 -12.34 -11.19
CA TRP A 248 15.24 -11.92 -10.98
C TRP A 248 14.46 -11.84 -12.29
N ASN A 249 14.98 -11.12 -13.29
CA ASN A 249 14.29 -11.00 -14.59
C ASN A 249 14.08 -12.36 -15.26
N GLN A 250 15.09 -13.24 -15.21
CA GLN A 250 14.97 -14.62 -15.74
C GLN A 250 13.88 -15.42 -15.01
N LEU A 251 13.80 -15.28 -13.67
CA LEU A 251 12.78 -15.97 -12.88
C LEU A 251 11.36 -15.53 -13.27
N ILE A 252 11.11 -14.22 -13.32
CA ILE A 252 9.77 -13.69 -13.60
C ILE A 252 9.34 -13.84 -15.06
N GLU A 253 10.29 -14.01 -16.00
CA GLU A 253 9.99 -14.37 -17.40
C GLU A 253 9.41 -15.79 -17.51
N HIS A 254 9.80 -16.71 -16.63
CA HIS A 254 9.33 -18.10 -16.62
C HIS A 254 8.09 -18.31 -15.76
N SER A 255 8.03 -17.71 -14.57
CA SER A 255 6.93 -17.84 -13.61
C SER A 255 6.85 -16.57 -12.79
N LYS A 256 5.94 -15.67 -13.17
CA LYS A 256 5.79 -14.35 -12.55
C LYS A 256 5.47 -14.42 -11.07
N TYR A 257 4.59 -15.34 -10.69
CA TYR A 257 4.10 -15.48 -9.32
C TYR A 257 4.62 -16.75 -8.69
N ASP A 258 4.52 -16.81 -7.37
CA ASP A 258 4.97 -17.96 -6.61
C ASP A 258 3.97 -19.12 -6.74
N PRO A 259 4.40 -20.32 -7.14
CA PRO A 259 3.51 -21.45 -7.41
C PRO A 259 2.89 -22.05 -6.15
N ALA A 260 3.37 -21.69 -4.95
CA ALA A 260 2.71 -22.07 -3.71
C ALA A 260 1.42 -21.25 -3.47
N TRP A 261 1.20 -20.15 -4.20
CA TRP A 261 -0.04 -19.40 -4.10
C TRP A 261 -1.19 -20.17 -4.75
N THR A 262 -2.28 -20.29 -4.00
CA THR A 262 -3.53 -20.86 -4.50
C THR A 262 -4.62 -19.81 -4.41
N ASN A 263 -5.21 -19.47 -5.55
CA ASN A 263 -6.43 -18.67 -5.56
C ASN A 263 -7.57 -19.53 -5.02
N THR A 264 -8.13 -19.16 -3.86
CA THR A 264 -9.41 -19.72 -3.42
C THR A 264 -10.52 -18.70 -3.57
N ARG A 265 -11.66 -19.16 -4.06
CA ARG A 265 -12.86 -18.34 -4.15
C ARG A 265 -13.26 -17.86 -2.76
N VAL A 266 -13.60 -16.58 -2.65
CA VAL A 266 -14.19 -16.03 -1.42
C VAL A 266 -15.56 -16.69 -1.19
N PRO A 267 -15.79 -17.38 -0.06
CA PRO A 267 -17.09 -17.93 0.25
C PRO A 267 -18.16 -16.84 0.36
N GLU A 268 -19.40 -17.18 0.02
CA GLU A 268 -20.53 -16.24 -0.08
C GLU A 268 -20.75 -15.36 1.16
N GLU A 269 -20.65 -15.93 2.36
CA GLU A 269 -20.90 -15.22 3.62
C GLU A 269 -19.61 -14.73 4.31
N ALA A 270 -18.44 -14.93 3.69
CA ALA A 270 -17.17 -14.60 4.32
C ALA A 270 -16.83 -13.10 4.15
N ASP A 271 -16.27 -12.48 5.20
CA ASP A 271 -15.56 -11.21 5.02
C ASP A 271 -14.35 -11.46 4.13
N TYR A 272 -14.37 -10.92 2.91
CA TYR A 272 -13.33 -11.13 1.91
C TYR A 272 -11.93 -10.80 2.43
N ARG A 273 -11.80 -9.85 3.37
CA ARG A 273 -10.51 -9.44 3.94
C ARG A 273 -9.97 -10.51 4.87
N LYS A 274 -10.84 -11.09 5.69
CA LYS A 274 -10.50 -12.21 6.56
C LYS A 274 -10.20 -13.46 5.76
N HIS A 275 -10.94 -13.70 4.68
CA HIS A 275 -10.67 -14.81 3.79
C HIS A 275 -9.30 -14.67 3.12
N ALA A 276 -9.01 -13.49 2.54
CA ALA A 276 -7.73 -13.22 1.91
C ALA A 276 -6.57 -13.19 2.92
N SER A 277 -6.81 -12.77 4.18
CA SER A 277 -5.80 -12.83 5.24
C SER A 277 -5.48 -14.27 5.67
N GLU A 278 -6.47 -15.18 5.71
CA GLU A 278 -6.21 -16.60 5.96
C GLU A 278 -5.53 -17.30 4.76
N GLN A 279 -5.80 -16.88 3.52
CA GLN A 279 -5.06 -17.36 2.36
C GLN A 279 -3.58 -16.98 2.45
N ILE A 280 -3.26 -15.70 2.69
CA ILE A 280 -1.86 -15.27 2.79
C ILE A 280 -1.16 -15.92 3.97
N LYS A 281 -1.87 -16.15 5.08
CA LYS A 281 -1.36 -16.92 6.22
C LYS A 281 -0.92 -18.32 5.82
N GLN A 282 -1.77 -19.04 5.08
CA GLN A 282 -1.44 -20.38 4.61
C GLN A 282 -0.26 -20.33 3.63
N PHE A 283 -0.27 -19.39 2.69
CA PHE A 283 0.85 -19.17 1.78
C PHE A 283 2.17 -18.91 2.51
N THR A 284 2.17 -18.09 3.57
CA THR A 284 3.35 -17.84 4.41
C THR A 284 3.88 -19.13 5.05
N LYS A 285 2.99 -20.02 5.53
CA LYS A 285 3.38 -21.34 6.06
C LYS A 285 3.97 -22.25 4.99
N ASP A 286 3.43 -22.17 3.77
CA ASP A 286 3.90 -22.97 2.64
C ASP A 286 5.29 -22.50 2.18
N CYS A 287 5.53 -21.18 2.15
CA CYS A 287 6.88 -20.62 1.93
C CYS A 287 7.88 -21.11 2.98
N ALA A 288 7.53 -21.06 4.27
CA ALA A 288 8.41 -21.56 5.33
C ALA A 288 8.68 -23.06 5.21
N SER A 289 7.66 -23.83 4.82
CA SER A 289 7.77 -25.27 4.58
C SER A 289 8.67 -25.59 3.39
N GLU A 290 8.60 -24.81 2.30
CA GLU A 290 9.51 -24.93 1.17
C GLU A 290 10.96 -24.61 1.56
N THR A 291 11.17 -23.51 2.29
CA THR A 291 12.49 -23.12 2.82
C THR A 291 13.06 -24.21 3.72
N SER A 292 12.26 -24.77 4.62
CA SER A 292 12.69 -25.86 5.51
C SER A 292 13.10 -27.12 4.73
N LYS A 293 12.30 -27.55 3.74
CA LYS A 293 12.62 -28.70 2.85
C LYS A 293 13.87 -28.44 2.00
N GLY A 294 14.04 -27.20 1.53
CA GLY A 294 15.13 -26.75 0.66
C GLY A 294 16.28 -26.06 1.40
N VAL A 295 16.38 -26.19 2.73
CA VAL A 295 17.19 -25.33 3.61
C VAL A 295 18.65 -25.18 3.15
N LYS A 296 19.25 -26.24 2.61
CA LYS A 296 20.62 -26.21 2.10
C LYS A 296 20.78 -25.29 0.87
N THR A 297 19.81 -25.29 -0.03
CA THR A 297 19.81 -24.40 -1.21
C THR A 297 19.65 -22.96 -0.77
N TYR A 298 18.67 -22.68 0.10
CA TYR A 298 18.43 -21.34 0.62
C TYR A 298 19.63 -20.78 1.40
N TYR A 299 20.34 -21.66 2.11
CA TYR A 299 21.55 -21.30 2.85
C TYR A 299 22.73 -20.96 1.92
N ASN A 300 22.94 -21.72 0.85
CA ASN A 300 24.14 -21.62 0.01
C ASN A 300 24.01 -20.65 -1.18
N ASP A 301 22.78 -20.37 -1.64
CA ASP A 301 22.55 -19.52 -2.82
C ASP A 301 21.73 -18.28 -2.46
N SER A 302 22.42 -17.15 -2.37
CA SER A 302 21.79 -15.89 -2.01
C SER A 302 20.85 -15.33 -3.06
N TYR A 303 21.14 -15.58 -4.33
CA TYR A 303 20.27 -15.18 -5.42
C TYR A 303 18.97 -15.98 -5.40
N TYR A 304 19.05 -17.28 -5.13
CA TYR A 304 17.88 -18.13 -5.00
C TYR A 304 16.95 -17.63 -3.88
N SER A 305 17.47 -17.47 -2.66
CA SER A 305 16.66 -17.05 -1.50
C SER A 305 16.02 -15.68 -1.69
N MET A 306 16.79 -14.68 -2.14
CA MET A 306 16.27 -13.33 -2.35
C MET A 306 15.22 -13.26 -3.45
N THR A 307 15.44 -13.94 -4.58
CA THR A 307 14.48 -13.89 -5.69
C THR A 307 13.20 -14.66 -5.37
N ARG A 308 13.28 -15.73 -4.58
CA ARG A 308 12.08 -16.41 -4.05
C ARG A 308 11.31 -15.53 -3.08
N ALA A 309 12.00 -14.88 -2.12
CA ALA A 309 11.38 -13.91 -1.22
C ALA A 309 10.69 -12.77 -2.00
N ALA A 310 11.39 -12.19 -2.98
CA ALA A 310 10.85 -11.11 -3.80
C ALA A 310 9.63 -11.57 -4.63
N ARG A 311 9.64 -12.80 -5.13
CA ARG A 311 8.49 -13.37 -5.85
C ARG A 311 7.30 -13.60 -4.94
N ALA A 312 7.51 -14.10 -3.72
CA ALA A 312 6.46 -14.26 -2.72
C ALA A 312 5.85 -12.90 -2.33
N VAL A 313 6.69 -11.88 -2.09
CA VAL A 313 6.24 -10.51 -1.80
C VAL A 313 5.49 -9.90 -2.98
N MET A 314 5.96 -10.09 -4.22
CA MET A 314 5.25 -9.67 -5.44
C MET A 314 3.87 -10.33 -5.54
N THR A 315 3.79 -11.62 -5.25
CA THR A 315 2.55 -12.40 -5.26
C THR A 315 1.56 -11.87 -4.22
N MET A 316 2.01 -11.63 -2.98
CA MET A 316 1.21 -10.99 -1.93
C MET A 316 0.71 -9.60 -2.36
N PHE A 317 1.60 -8.74 -2.87
CA PHE A 317 1.21 -7.41 -3.31
C PHE A 317 0.19 -7.46 -4.45
N ARG A 318 0.33 -8.37 -5.40
CA ARG A 318 -0.65 -8.61 -6.45
C ARG A 318 -1.99 -9.06 -5.87
N ALA A 319 -1.98 -9.97 -4.89
CA ALA A 319 -3.18 -10.43 -4.17
C ALA A 319 -3.88 -9.37 -3.33
N SER A 320 -3.22 -8.25 -3.03
CA SER A 320 -3.88 -7.13 -2.36
C SER A 320 -4.65 -6.20 -3.32
N GLN A 321 -4.57 -6.43 -4.63
CA GLN A 321 -5.12 -5.56 -5.66
C GLN A 321 -6.14 -6.30 -6.50
N THR A 322 -7.19 -5.60 -6.93
CA THR A 322 -8.19 -6.16 -7.84
C THR A 322 -8.11 -5.52 -9.23
N THR A 323 -8.33 -6.34 -10.24
CA THR A 323 -8.49 -5.98 -11.66
C THR A 323 -9.95 -5.90 -12.07
N ILE A 324 -10.90 -6.24 -11.18
CA ILE A 324 -12.33 -6.10 -11.45
C ILE A 324 -12.74 -4.65 -11.19
N GLN A 325 -13.17 -3.95 -12.22
CA GLN A 325 -13.71 -2.60 -12.11
C GLN A 325 -15.23 -2.65 -12.12
N ILE A 326 -15.86 -1.87 -11.25
CA ILE A 326 -17.31 -1.69 -11.27
C ILE A 326 -17.58 -0.21 -11.58
N GLN A 327 -18.42 0.06 -12.56
CA GLN A 327 -18.83 1.41 -12.96
C GLN A 327 -20.35 1.50 -12.95
N LYS A 328 -20.90 2.63 -12.50
CA LYS A 328 -22.32 2.95 -12.68
C LYS A 328 -22.51 3.65 -14.02
N ARG A 329 -23.56 3.27 -14.75
CA ARG A 329 -24.11 4.00 -15.90
C ARG A 329 -25.58 4.28 -15.66
N GLU A 330 -26.03 5.45 -16.09
CA GLU A 330 -27.46 5.82 -16.08
C GLU A 330 -27.99 5.67 -17.50
N ASN A 331 -29.09 4.92 -17.66
CA ASN A 331 -29.72 4.68 -18.95
C ASN A 331 -31.24 4.70 -18.81
N ASN A 332 -31.90 5.73 -19.32
CA ASN A 332 -33.38 5.83 -19.40
C ASN A 332 -34.09 5.40 -18.11
N ASP A 333 -33.81 6.11 -17.01
CA ASP A 333 -34.34 5.87 -15.64
C ASP A 333 -33.89 4.58 -14.95
N ARG A 334 -33.05 3.75 -15.59
CA ARG A 334 -32.48 2.54 -15.00
C ARG A 334 -31.02 2.74 -14.61
N LEU A 335 -30.67 2.13 -13.47
CA LEU A 335 -29.29 1.99 -13.02
C LEU A 335 -28.68 0.77 -13.67
N GLN A 336 -27.60 0.98 -14.42
CA GLN A 336 -26.77 -0.07 -14.97
C GLN A 336 -25.44 -0.13 -14.25
N TYR A 337 -24.95 -1.33 -14.01
CA TYR A 337 -23.62 -1.58 -13.52
C TYR A 337 -22.81 -2.28 -14.59
N VAL A 338 -21.66 -1.72 -14.92
CA VAL A 338 -20.71 -2.31 -15.86
C VAL A 338 -19.54 -2.83 -15.05
N ILE A 339 -19.36 -4.14 -15.08
CA ILE A 339 -18.29 -4.85 -14.40
C ILE A 339 -17.27 -5.24 -15.44
N THR A 340 -16.08 -4.66 -15.39
CA THR A 340 -15.03 -4.89 -16.37
C THR A 340 -13.91 -5.71 -15.75
N ASN A 341 -13.54 -6.82 -16.39
CA ASN A 341 -12.31 -7.52 -16.08
C ASN A 341 -11.14 -6.79 -16.76
N LEU A 342 -10.33 -6.07 -15.99
CA LEU A 342 -9.16 -5.35 -16.52
C LEU A 342 -7.90 -6.21 -16.59
N ASN A 343 -7.97 -7.48 -16.22
CA ASN A 343 -6.86 -8.42 -16.38
C ASN A 343 -6.73 -8.78 -17.88
N PRO A 344 -5.57 -8.52 -18.51
CA PRO A 344 -5.36 -8.84 -19.92
C PRO A 344 -4.97 -10.31 -20.15
N GLU A 345 -4.62 -11.05 -19.09
CA GLU A 345 -4.01 -12.38 -19.22
C GLU A 345 -5.03 -13.49 -19.00
N GLU A 346 -6.17 -13.20 -18.34
CA GLU A 346 -7.02 -14.24 -17.80
C GLU A 346 -8.51 -13.84 -17.66
N SER A 347 -9.41 -14.80 -17.91
CA SER A 347 -10.83 -14.71 -17.56
C SER A 347 -11.03 -14.68 -16.04
N PHE A 348 -12.07 -13.99 -15.60
CA PHE A 348 -12.55 -14.02 -14.23
C PHE A 348 -13.71 -15.01 -14.10
N TRP A 349 -13.48 -16.13 -13.44
CA TRP A 349 -14.36 -17.29 -13.43
C TRP A 349 -15.38 -17.27 -12.30
N ASP A 350 -16.54 -17.87 -12.58
CA ASP A 350 -17.68 -18.00 -11.68
C ASP A 350 -18.05 -16.70 -10.93
N PRO A 351 -18.10 -15.54 -11.61
CA PRO A 351 -18.44 -14.28 -10.96
C PRO A 351 -19.83 -14.36 -10.33
N ILE A 352 -19.91 -14.02 -9.05
CA ILE A 352 -21.14 -13.70 -8.35
C ILE A 352 -21.21 -12.20 -8.20
N VAL A 353 -22.32 -11.62 -8.65
CA VAL A 353 -22.62 -10.21 -8.49
C VAL A 353 -23.80 -10.05 -7.56
N ARG A 354 -23.57 -9.33 -6.45
CA ARG A 354 -24.58 -8.97 -5.48
C ARG A 354 -24.84 -7.48 -5.52
N VAL A 355 -26.11 -7.10 -5.47
CA VAL A 355 -26.54 -5.71 -5.39
C VAL A 355 -27.36 -5.54 -4.12
N TYR A 356 -26.99 -4.57 -3.31
CA TYR A 356 -27.69 -4.21 -2.09
C TYR A 356 -28.25 -2.80 -2.21
N ALA A 357 -29.49 -2.63 -1.79
CA ALA A 357 -30.22 -1.37 -1.77
C ALA A 357 -30.58 -1.03 -0.32
N ASP A 358 -30.12 0.11 0.16
CA ASP A 358 -30.35 0.61 1.53
C ASP A 358 -30.04 -0.43 2.63
N GLY A 359 -29.03 -1.28 2.38
CA GLY A 359 -28.56 -2.32 3.30
C GLY A 359 -29.19 -3.70 3.11
N SER A 360 -30.19 -3.85 2.23
CA SER A 360 -30.82 -5.14 1.92
C SER A 360 -30.36 -5.67 0.56
N MET A 361 -30.07 -6.96 0.44
CA MET A 361 -29.75 -7.57 -0.86
C MET A 361 -31.00 -7.59 -1.75
N VAL A 362 -30.89 -7.06 -2.96
CA VAL A 362 -32.00 -6.97 -3.93
C VAL A 362 -31.77 -7.79 -5.20
N SER A 363 -30.53 -8.15 -5.49
CA SER A 363 -30.18 -8.97 -6.64
C SER A 363 -28.92 -9.77 -6.35
N GLU A 364 -28.93 -11.03 -6.75
CA GLU A 364 -27.75 -11.90 -6.82
C GLU A 364 -27.79 -12.63 -8.16
N LYS A 365 -26.67 -12.63 -8.88
CA LYS A 365 -26.53 -13.34 -10.15
C LYS A 365 -25.16 -13.98 -10.26
N THR A 366 -25.12 -15.21 -10.75
CA THR A 366 -23.90 -15.94 -11.09
C THR A 366 -23.75 -15.99 -12.61
N TYR A 367 -22.52 -15.89 -13.09
CA TYR A 367 -22.17 -16.06 -14.51
C TYR A 367 -21.03 -17.06 -14.64
N ASP A 368 -20.81 -17.57 -15.84
CA ASP A 368 -19.75 -18.56 -16.10
C ASP A 368 -18.37 -17.90 -16.03
N ASP A 369 -18.17 -16.81 -16.77
CA ASP A 369 -16.95 -16.00 -16.72
C ASP A 369 -17.16 -14.54 -17.16
N ILE A 370 -16.16 -13.71 -16.88
CA ILE A 370 -15.92 -12.42 -17.54
C ILE A 370 -14.58 -12.52 -18.25
N ALA A 371 -14.61 -12.63 -19.58
CA ALA A 371 -13.42 -12.78 -20.39
C ALA A 371 -12.39 -11.66 -20.14
N ALA A 372 -11.12 -11.94 -20.45
CA ALA A 372 -10.04 -10.96 -20.33
C ALA A 372 -10.37 -9.68 -21.12
N GLN A 373 -10.25 -8.52 -20.47
CA GLN A 373 -10.59 -7.20 -21.03
C GLN A 373 -12.05 -7.01 -21.46
N ASP A 374 -12.97 -7.86 -21.00
CA ASP A 374 -14.38 -7.78 -21.33
C ASP A 374 -15.22 -7.17 -20.20
N ASN A 375 -16.48 -6.89 -20.50
CA ASN A 375 -17.45 -6.33 -19.57
C ASN A 375 -18.72 -7.15 -19.46
N LEU A 376 -19.26 -7.15 -18.24
CA LEU A 376 -20.58 -7.65 -17.90
C LEU A 376 -21.48 -6.47 -17.55
N VAL A 377 -22.64 -6.39 -18.16
CA VAL A 377 -23.63 -5.32 -17.90
C VAL A 377 -24.80 -5.89 -17.12
N ILE A 378 -25.15 -5.21 -16.03
CA ILE A 378 -26.22 -5.62 -15.13
C ILE A 378 -27.21 -4.47 -14.97
N ASP A 379 -28.45 -4.74 -15.35
CA ASP A 379 -29.59 -3.86 -15.09
C ASP A 379 -30.15 -4.09 -13.69
N SER A 380 -30.49 -3.00 -13.00
CA SER A 380 -31.12 -3.06 -11.70
C SER A 380 -32.24 -2.03 -11.55
N ASP A 381 -33.40 -2.49 -11.08
CA ASP A 381 -34.62 -1.68 -10.96
C ASP A 381 -34.69 -0.96 -9.60
N ILE A 382 -33.63 -0.24 -9.24
CA ILE A 382 -33.48 0.38 -7.90
C ILE A 382 -33.67 1.90 -7.97
N ALA A 383 -34.75 2.34 -8.62
CA ALA A 383 -34.99 3.75 -8.92
C ALA A 383 -35.24 4.65 -7.70
N GLU A 384 -35.38 4.08 -6.50
CA GLU A 384 -35.79 4.82 -5.28
C GLU A 384 -34.83 4.74 -4.10
N SER A 385 -33.78 3.92 -4.17
CA SER A 385 -32.88 3.74 -3.02
C SER A 385 -31.92 4.90 -2.83
N LYS A 386 -31.55 5.19 -1.58
CA LYS A 386 -30.60 6.26 -1.25
C LYS A 386 -29.16 5.79 -1.36
N LYS A 387 -28.94 4.50 -1.12
CA LYS A 387 -27.63 3.88 -1.13
C LYS A 387 -27.69 2.56 -1.88
N VAL A 388 -26.79 2.40 -2.84
CA VAL A 388 -26.62 1.13 -3.55
C VAL A 388 -25.19 0.65 -3.40
N VAL A 389 -25.03 -0.62 -3.05
CA VAL A 389 -23.74 -1.30 -2.98
C VAL A 389 -23.73 -2.39 -4.04
N VAL A 390 -22.66 -2.46 -4.82
CA VAL A 390 -22.42 -3.55 -5.77
C VAL A 390 -21.16 -4.27 -5.34
N GLU A 391 -21.30 -5.58 -5.17
CA GLU A 391 -20.24 -6.50 -4.78
C GLU A 391 -20.05 -7.54 -5.88
N VAL A 392 -18.80 -7.82 -6.21
CA VAL A 392 -18.41 -8.82 -7.20
C VAL A 392 -17.37 -9.72 -6.56
N SER A 393 -17.60 -11.03 -6.58
CA SER A 393 -16.62 -12.06 -6.18
C SER A 393 -16.52 -13.14 -7.25
N GLY A 394 -15.43 -13.90 -7.27
CA GLY A 394 -15.18 -14.93 -8.28
C GLY A 394 -13.81 -15.56 -8.06
N MET A 395 -13.15 -15.98 -9.14
CA MET A 395 -11.77 -16.45 -9.06
C MET A 395 -10.96 -16.18 -10.32
N TYR A 396 -9.65 -16.04 -10.14
CA TYR A 396 -8.64 -16.24 -11.17
C TYR A 396 -7.96 -17.58 -10.88
N MET A 397 -7.63 -18.34 -11.90
CA MET A 397 -6.89 -19.59 -11.83
C MET A 397 -5.40 -19.34 -11.67
N ASP A 398 -4.83 -18.45 -12.48
CA ASP A 398 -3.36 -18.31 -12.63
C ASP A 398 -2.82 -17.02 -12.01
N THR A 399 -3.58 -15.93 -12.07
CA THR A 399 -3.16 -14.64 -11.51
C THR A 399 -3.60 -14.52 -10.05
N PRO A 400 -2.74 -14.06 -9.12
CA PRO A 400 -3.06 -14.05 -7.69
C PRO A 400 -3.95 -12.85 -7.32
N ASP A 401 -4.65 -12.23 -8.27
CA ASP A 401 -5.42 -11.00 -8.05
C ASP A 401 -6.48 -11.17 -6.96
N LEU A 402 -6.78 -10.08 -6.25
CA LEU A 402 -7.90 -10.04 -5.32
C LEU A 402 -9.20 -10.30 -6.09
N CYS A 403 -9.76 -11.49 -5.89
CA CYS A 403 -10.96 -11.99 -6.56
C CYS A 403 -12.25 -11.39 -6.01
N TYR A 404 -12.20 -10.12 -5.59
CA TYR A 404 -13.29 -9.39 -4.97
C TYR A 404 -13.19 -7.88 -5.26
N ASN A 405 -14.31 -7.24 -5.54
CA ASN A 405 -14.44 -5.79 -5.50
C ASN A 405 -15.82 -5.36 -4.97
N ARG A 406 -15.86 -4.21 -4.29
CA ARG A 406 -17.07 -3.63 -3.71
C ARG A 406 -17.06 -2.12 -3.91
N ILE A 407 -18.14 -1.58 -4.45
CA ILE A 407 -18.33 -0.13 -4.53
C ILE A 407 -19.69 0.28 -3.98
N GLU A 408 -19.70 1.46 -3.40
CA GLU A 408 -20.89 2.06 -2.81
C GLU A 408 -21.20 3.37 -3.52
N PHE A 409 -22.45 3.54 -3.91
CA PHE A 409 -22.98 4.74 -4.54
C PHE A 409 -24.04 5.35 -3.65
N ALA A 410 -23.96 6.66 -3.44
CA ALA A 410 -25.11 7.44 -3.03
C ALA A 410 -25.97 7.69 -4.27
N TYR A 411 -27.23 7.26 -4.25
CA TYR A 411 -28.20 7.63 -5.26
C TYR A 411 -29.08 8.73 -4.68
N ALA A 412 -28.77 9.96 -5.05
CA ALA A 412 -29.75 11.02 -4.99
C ALA A 412 -30.50 10.95 -6.31
N LYS A 413 -31.76 10.49 -6.31
CA LYS A 413 -32.66 10.79 -7.42
C LYS A 413 -32.55 12.30 -7.56
N GLN A 414 -32.00 12.79 -8.68
CA GLN A 414 -32.19 14.19 -9.01
C GLN A 414 -33.70 14.32 -8.99
N GLN A 415 -34.25 14.98 -7.97
CA GLN A 415 -35.59 15.52 -8.10
C GLN A 415 -35.50 16.25 -9.42
N GLN A 416 -36.24 15.77 -10.43
CA GLN A 416 -36.57 16.61 -11.58
C GLN A 416 -36.85 17.95 -10.94
N ALA A 417 -35.99 18.93 -11.20
CA ALA A 417 -36.21 20.26 -10.69
C ALA A 417 -37.65 20.54 -11.10
N GLN A 418 -38.53 20.60 -10.11
CA GLN A 418 -39.90 21.00 -10.32
C GLN A 418 -39.73 22.28 -11.11
N GLU A 419 -40.10 22.28 -12.40
CA GLU A 419 -39.79 23.38 -13.32
C GLU A 419 -40.06 24.65 -12.53
N GLU A 420 -38.99 25.35 -12.13
CA GLU A 420 -39.20 26.63 -11.47
C GLU A 420 -40.00 27.42 -12.50
N PRO A 421 -41.19 27.92 -12.16
CA PRO A 421 -42.03 28.63 -13.11
C PRO A 421 -41.13 29.65 -13.77
N GLU A 422 -40.97 29.55 -15.10
CA GLU A 422 -39.97 30.31 -15.87
C GLU A 422 -39.78 31.67 -15.21
N HIS A 423 -38.68 31.84 -14.48
CA HIS A 423 -38.31 33.14 -13.97
C HIS A 423 -37.83 33.91 -15.19
N THR A 424 -38.78 34.38 -16.00
CA THR A 424 -38.54 35.37 -17.03
C THR A 424 -38.03 36.60 -16.31
N CYS A 425 -36.71 36.78 -16.29
CA CYS A 425 -36.13 38.08 -15.94
C CYS A 425 -36.83 39.10 -16.85
N PRO A 426 -37.57 40.07 -16.30
CA PRO A 426 -38.25 41.05 -17.14
C PRO A 426 -37.19 41.77 -17.98
N ILE A 427 -37.37 41.68 -19.30
CA ILE A 427 -36.52 42.40 -20.25
C ILE A 427 -36.64 43.89 -19.91
N PRO A 428 -35.53 44.60 -19.65
CA PRO A 428 -35.58 46.02 -19.35
C PRO A 428 -36.31 46.79 -20.46
N PRO A 429 -37.20 47.73 -20.15
CA PRO A 429 -37.91 48.51 -21.16
C PRO A 429 -36.94 49.20 -22.13
N GLY A 430 -37.06 48.89 -23.42
CA GLY A 430 -36.21 49.45 -24.48
C GLY A 430 -34.92 48.67 -24.80
N ALA A 431 -34.68 47.51 -24.18
CA ALA A 431 -33.55 46.66 -24.57
C ALA A 431 -33.85 45.90 -25.87
N GLU A 432 -32.94 45.95 -26.84
CA GLU A 432 -33.00 45.08 -28.03
C GLU A 432 -32.31 43.75 -27.74
N GLU A 433 -33.00 42.66 -28.04
CA GLU A 433 -32.46 41.30 -28.00
C GLU A 433 -31.59 41.06 -29.23
N LYS A 434 -30.34 40.61 -29.04
CA LYS A 434 -29.44 40.28 -30.14
C LYS A 434 -28.76 38.93 -29.94
N TRP A 435 -28.54 38.28 -31.08
CA TRP A 435 -27.88 36.99 -31.21
C TRP A 435 -26.67 37.18 -32.13
N GLU A 436 -25.45 36.98 -31.60
CA GLU A 436 -24.23 37.03 -32.40
C GLU A 436 -23.44 35.71 -32.29
N ARG A 437 -22.84 35.28 -33.40
CA ARG A 437 -21.91 34.15 -33.41
C ARG A 437 -20.57 34.60 -32.82
N GLY A 438 -20.14 33.90 -31.77
CA GLY A 438 -18.85 34.18 -31.11
C GLY A 438 -17.66 34.02 -32.07
N LEU A 439 -16.67 34.91 -31.95
CA LEU A 439 -15.48 34.98 -32.82
C LEU A 439 -14.50 33.80 -32.68
N TYR A 440 -14.73 32.84 -31.77
CA TYR A 440 -13.85 31.68 -31.56
C TYR A 440 -14.58 30.39 -31.14
N GLY A 441 -15.58 29.95 -31.92
CA GLY A 441 -16.02 28.55 -31.93
C GLY A 441 -17.41 28.25 -31.33
N SER A 442 -18.25 27.68 -32.20
CA SER A 442 -19.47 26.86 -32.06
C SER A 442 -20.70 27.27 -31.22
N GLU A 443 -20.74 28.32 -30.41
CA GLU A 443 -22.00 28.69 -29.72
C GLU A 443 -22.45 30.14 -29.97
N ALA A 444 -23.77 30.31 -30.15
CA ALA A 444 -24.41 31.61 -30.28
C ALA A 444 -24.54 32.26 -28.90
N VAL A 445 -24.18 33.55 -28.80
CA VAL A 445 -24.25 34.29 -27.54
C VAL A 445 -25.52 35.14 -27.52
N HIS A 446 -26.30 34.99 -26.45
CA HIS A 446 -27.53 35.74 -26.19
C HIS A 446 -27.25 36.91 -25.25
N TYR A 447 -27.60 38.14 -25.65
CA TYR A 447 -27.48 39.32 -24.79
C TYR A 447 -28.48 40.41 -25.17
N TYR A 448 -28.72 41.32 -24.22
CA TYR A 448 -29.62 42.46 -24.36
C TYR A 448 -28.82 43.77 -24.41
N VAL A 449 -29.14 44.66 -25.37
CA VAL A 449 -28.47 45.96 -25.55
C VAL A 449 -29.40 47.10 -25.16
N LEU A 450 -28.96 47.96 -24.24
CA LEU A 450 -29.72 49.17 -23.83
C LEU A 450 -29.41 50.38 -24.73
N PRO A 451 -30.39 51.26 -25.03
CA PRO A 451 -30.28 52.27 -26.11
C PRO A 451 -29.25 53.40 -25.90
N ASP A 452 -28.78 53.62 -24.68
CA ASP A 452 -28.22 54.93 -24.29
C ASP A 452 -26.89 54.86 -23.50
N ARG A 453 -26.20 53.71 -23.46
CA ARG A 453 -24.86 53.62 -22.86
C ARG A 453 -23.78 53.28 -23.89
N ARG A 454 -23.03 54.30 -24.32
CA ARG A 454 -21.78 54.12 -25.06
C ARG A 454 -20.78 53.34 -24.19
N VAL A 455 -20.59 52.07 -24.50
CA VAL A 455 -19.50 51.27 -23.94
C VAL A 455 -18.18 51.86 -24.44
N LYS A 456 -17.43 52.51 -23.53
CA LYS A 456 -16.07 53.00 -23.84
C LYS A 456 -15.12 51.80 -23.84
N TRP A 457 -14.69 51.39 -25.02
CA TRP A 457 -13.66 50.36 -25.20
C TRP A 457 -12.32 50.84 -24.63
N MET A 458 -11.82 50.18 -23.58
CA MET A 458 -10.42 50.31 -23.19
C MET A 458 -9.58 49.35 -24.03
N LYS A 459 -8.57 49.88 -24.72
CA LYS A 459 -7.68 49.12 -25.61
C LYS A 459 -6.97 48.03 -24.80
N GLY A 460 -7.33 46.77 -25.05
CA GLY A 460 -6.69 45.58 -24.46
C GLY A 460 -7.56 44.68 -23.57
N ALA A 461 -8.86 44.96 -23.39
CA ALA A 461 -9.76 44.09 -22.62
C ALA A 461 -11.04 43.74 -23.41
N THR A 462 -11.37 42.46 -23.46
CA THR A 462 -12.67 41.94 -23.90
C THR A 462 -13.56 41.78 -22.66
N ILE A 463 -14.73 42.40 -22.62
CA ILE A 463 -15.73 42.19 -21.56
C ILE A 463 -16.94 41.52 -22.22
N GLN A 464 -17.30 40.35 -21.72
CA GLN A 464 -18.47 39.59 -22.13
C GLN A 464 -19.35 39.44 -20.89
N VAL A 465 -20.64 39.79 -20.98
CA VAL A 465 -21.60 39.68 -19.87
C VAL A 465 -22.57 38.55 -20.22
N GLY A 466 -22.49 37.48 -19.45
CA GLY A 466 -23.20 36.21 -19.60
C GLY A 466 -22.57 35.17 -18.66
N PRO A 467 -23.22 34.02 -18.38
CA PRO A 467 -22.84 33.11 -17.30
C PRO A 467 -21.63 32.21 -17.64
N TYR A 468 -20.54 32.78 -18.16
CA TYR A 468 -19.32 32.03 -18.50
C TYR A 468 -18.01 32.72 -18.11
N LYS A 469 -17.07 31.88 -17.67
CA LYS A 469 -15.75 32.21 -17.12
C LYS A 469 -14.82 32.79 -18.18
N SER A 470 -14.18 33.93 -17.89
CA SER A 470 -13.14 34.50 -18.76
C SER A 470 -11.74 34.11 -18.28
N TYR A 471 -10.85 33.74 -19.21
CA TYR A 471 -9.43 33.42 -18.95
C TYR A 471 -8.52 34.52 -19.50
N PHE A 472 -7.57 35.01 -18.69
CA PHE A 472 -6.52 35.91 -19.16
C PHE A 472 -5.25 35.16 -19.57
N LYS A 473 -4.49 35.72 -20.53
CA LYS A 473 -3.20 35.21 -21.07
C LYS A 473 -2.08 35.03 -20.02
N LYS A 474 -2.29 35.45 -18.76
CA LYS A 474 -1.38 35.20 -17.61
C LYS A 474 -1.97 34.28 -16.52
N GLY A 475 -2.99 33.50 -16.85
CA GLY A 475 -3.41 32.30 -16.09
C GLY A 475 -4.08 32.57 -14.75
N GLY A 476 -5.17 33.35 -14.75
CA GLY A 476 -6.13 33.44 -13.64
C GLY A 476 -7.56 33.51 -14.19
N GLN A 477 -8.53 33.03 -13.43
CA GLN A 477 -9.97 33.04 -13.79
C GLN A 477 -10.68 34.20 -13.10
N ILE A 478 -11.55 34.90 -13.83
CA ILE A 478 -12.45 35.91 -13.26
C ILE A 478 -13.87 35.56 -13.70
N GLN A 479 -14.79 35.56 -12.74
CA GLN A 479 -16.23 35.49 -12.97
C GLN A 479 -16.85 36.82 -12.59
N VAL A 480 -17.75 37.31 -13.44
CA VAL A 480 -18.48 38.55 -13.23
C VAL A 480 -19.95 38.23 -13.40
N ASP A 481 -20.69 38.25 -12.30
CA ASP A 481 -22.13 38.04 -12.31
C ASP A 481 -22.76 39.41 -12.06
N ALA A 482 -23.50 39.91 -13.05
CA ALA A 482 -24.22 41.18 -12.94
C ALA A 482 -25.70 40.86 -12.69
N CYS A 483 -26.22 41.31 -11.55
CA CYS A 483 -27.63 41.24 -11.23
C CYS A 483 -28.19 42.65 -11.32
N TYR A 484 -29.42 42.83 -11.82
CA TYR A 484 -30.10 44.12 -11.78
C TYR A 484 -31.28 44.02 -10.82
N ASP A 485 -31.50 45.04 -10.00
CA ASP A 485 -32.73 45.11 -9.22
C ASP A 485 -33.92 45.52 -10.10
N LYS A 486 -35.12 45.44 -9.51
CA LYS A 486 -36.39 45.80 -10.16
C LYS A 486 -36.46 47.24 -10.67
N ASP A 487 -35.55 48.11 -10.23
CA ASP A 487 -35.46 49.51 -10.65
C ASP A 487 -34.35 49.71 -11.72
N GLY A 488 -33.77 48.62 -12.23
CA GLY A 488 -32.73 48.63 -13.26
C GLY A 488 -31.33 49.02 -12.75
N LYS A 489 -31.10 49.01 -11.42
CA LYS A 489 -29.78 49.30 -10.86
C LYS A 489 -28.93 48.05 -10.80
N MET A 490 -27.70 48.16 -11.28
CA MET A 490 -26.74 47.06 -11.34
C MET A 490 -26.13 46.79 -9.96
N HIS A 491 -26.31 45.57 -9.48
CA HIS A 491 -25.64 44.96 -8.34
C HIS A 491 -24.70 43.89 -8.88
N GLY A 492 -23.42 44.27 -9.05
CA GLY A 492 -22.43 43.39 -9.66
C GLY A 492 -21.54 42.71 -8.62
N TRP A 493 -21.36 41.40 -8.74
CA TRP A 493 -20.33 40.66 -8.02
C TRP A 493 -19.20 40.32 -8.98
N ARG A 494 -17.96 40.63 -8.58
CA ARG A 494 -16.76 40.17 -9.26
C ARG A 494 -15.99 39.25 -8.35
N THR A 495 -15.82 38.00 -8.76
CA THR A 495 -15.01 37.02 -8.01
C THR A 495 -13.76 36.66 -8.82
N VAL A 496 -12.60 36.76 -8.18
CA VAL A 496 -11.30 36.44 -8.76
C VAL A 496 -10.78 35.15 -8.16
N TYR A 497 -10.44 34.20 -9.03
CA TYR A 497 -9.91 32.91 -8.64
C TYR A 497 -8.42 32.77 -9.02
N ASP A 498 -7.67 32.01 -8.23
CA ASP A 498 -6.32 31.59 -8.60
C ASP A 498 -6.31 30.38 -9.54
N ARG A 499 -5.12 29.93 -9.93
CA ARG A 499 -4.92 28.79 -10.85
C ARG A 499 -5.46 27.46 -10.33
N LYS A 500 -5.71 27.35 -9.03
CA LYS A 500 -6.24 26.16 -8.38
C LYS A 500 -7.76 26.29 -8.13
N GLY A 501 -8.38 27.37 -8.60
CA GLY A 501 -9.81 27.63 -8.41
C GLY A 501 -10.17 28.24 -7.04
N ASN A 502 -9.19 28.68 -6.25
CA ASN A 502 -9.48 29.29 -4.94
C ASN A 502 -9.79 30.78 -5.10
N ILE A 503 -10.74 31.30 -4.32
CA ILE A 503 -11.10 32.73 -4.31
C ILE A 503 -9.93 33.53 -3.72
N ARG A 504 -9.42 34.50 -4.49
CA ARG A 504 -8.41 35.48 -4.05
C ARG A 504 -8.99 36.84 -3.72
N GLY A 505 -10.16 37.18 -4.27
CA GLY A 505 -10.83 38.41 -3.95
C GLY A 505 -12.23 38.49 -4.52
N GLN A 506 -13.07 39.26 -3.84
CA GLN A 506 -14.41 39.61 -4.28
C GLN A 506 -14.56 41.12 -4.29
N ALA A 507 -15.28 41.66 -5.29
CA ALA A 507 -15.69 43.05 -5.30
C ALA A 507 -17.20 43.12 -5.49
N LEU A 508 -17.86 43.82 -4.56
CA LEU A 508 -19.27 44.16 -4.66
C LEU A 508 -19.37 45.61 -5.14
N ILE A 509 -20.13 45.82 -6.22
CA ILE A 509 -20.46 47.16 -6.70
C ILE A 509 -21.90 47.43 -6.28
N GLU A 510 -22.06 48.28 -5.28
CA GLU A 510 -23.37 48.63 -4.72
C GLU A 510 -23.50 50.17 -4.70
N HIS A 511 -24.53 50.69 -5.39
CA HIS A 511 -24.86 52.12 -5.38
C HIS A 511 -23.69 53.07 -5.71
N GLY A 512 -22.81 52.67 -6.64
CA GLY A 512 -21.65 53.48 -7.07
C GLY A 512 -20.44 53.45 -6.14
N LYS A 513 -20.48 52.64 -5.07
CA LYS A 513 -19.33 52.35 -4.21
C LYS A 513 -18.83 50.94 -4.51
N THR A 514 -17.51 50.76 -4.53
CA THR A 514 -16.88 49.46 -4.74
C THR A 514 -16.29 48.96 -3.44
N VAL A 515 -16.82 47.85 -2.94
CA VAL A 515 -16.30 47.17 -1.75
C VAL A 515 -15.38 46.05 -2.21
N PHE A 516 -14.07 46.21 -2.00
CA PHE A 516 -13.06 45.20 -2.29
C PHE A 516 -12.79 44.34 -1.06
N VAL A 517 -12.78 43.04 -1.26
CA VAL A 517 -12.62 42.04 -0.21
C VAL A 517 -11.50 41.07 -0.65
N LYS A 518 -10.45 40.92 0.15
CA LYS A 518 -9.28 40.07 -0.17
C LYS A 518 -9.23 38.84 0.73
N TYR A 519 -8.96 37.68 0.15
CA TYR A 519 -8.83 36.42 0.86
C TYR A 519 -7.43 35.83 0.69
N GLU A 520 -6.87 35.24 1.76
CA GLU A 520 -5.63 34.45 1.75
C GLU A 520 -5.90 33.10 2.44
N ASN A 521 -5.61 32.00 1.74
CA ASN A 521 -5.89 30.62 2.19
C ASN A 521 -7.34 30.42 2.69
N GLY A 522 -8.30 31.02 2.00
CA GLY A 522 -9.72 30.93 2.33
C GLY A 522 -10.20 31.82 3.49
N LYS A 523 -9.31 32.62 4.10
CA LYS A 523 -9.66 33.56 5.19
C LYS A 523 -9.67 35.01 4.70
N LEU A 524 -10.64 35.79 5.17
CA LEU A 524 -10.73 37.22 4.90
C LEU A 524 -9.55 37.95 5.58
N VAL A 525 -8.76 38.67 4.79
CA VAL A 525 -7.60 39.41 5.30
C VAL A 525 -7.69 40.92 5.12
N ASN A 526 -8.57 41.43 4.24
CA ASN A 526 -8.75 42.87 4.05
C ASN A 526 -10.12 43.19 3.42
N LYS A 527 -10.73 44.31 3.86
CA LYS A 527 -11.94 44.90 3.28
C LYS A 527 -11.75 46.42 3.12
N GLN A 528 -11.88 46.94 1.90
CA GLN A 528 -11.81 48.38 1.60
C GLN A 528 -13.05 48.82 0.83
N VAL A 529 -13.60 49.98 1.19
CA VAL A 529 -14.72 50.62 0.47
C VAL A 529 -14.17 51.83 -0.26
N LYS A 530 -14.37 51.89 -1.58
CA LYS A 530 -14.01 53.03 -2.43
C LYS A 530 -15.21 53.66 -3.08
#